data_AF-A0A6I6G8C9-F1
#
_entry.id   AF-A0A6I6G8C9-F1
#
_cell.length_a   1.000
_cell.length_b   1.000
_cell.length_c   1.000
_cell.angle_alpha   90.00
_cell.angle_beta   90.00
_cell.angle_gamma   90.00
#
_symmetry.space_group_name_H-M   'P 1'
#
loop_
_entity.id
_entity.type
_entity.pdbx_description
1 polymer ?
#
loop_
_entity_poly.entity_id
_entity_poly.type
_entity_poly.pdbx_seq_one_letter_code
_entity_poly.pdbx_strand_id
1 'polypeptide(L)'
;MVTVAEHQALLAECDQWRNQLRQAKENINHLRSELYTAAAGKTDHDYLKEVEHYHNQFHIQLINVHDVKHAIKHHVADAEHHPNFGHKIPHHNLELQVKQLLADIDQLTNDFHRFIGETA
;
A
#
# COMPACT_ATOMS: atom_id res chain seq x y z
N MET A 1 19.53 25.29 3.49
CA MET A 1 20.49 24.18 3.58
C MET A 1 19.91 23.21 4.58
N VAL A 2 19.56 21.99 4.17
CA VAL A 2 18.99 20.98 5.07
C VAL A 2 20.10 20.57 6.05
N THR A 3 19.81 20.59 7.33
CA THR A 3 20.74 20.16 8.39
C THR A 3 20.92 18.63 8.33
N VAL A 4 22.05 18.13 8.84
CA VAL A 4 22.29 16.68 8.93
C VAL A 4 21.17 15.96 9.70
N ALA A 5 20.61 16.62 10.72
CA ALA A 5 19.50 16.10 11.51
C ALA A 5 18.20 15.99 10.69
N GLU A 6 17.85 17.01 9.91
CA GLU A 6 16.69 16.97 9.01
C GLU A 6 16.84 15.89 7.93
N HIS A 7 18.05 15.73 7.38
CA HIS A 7 18.32 14.67 6.40
C HIS A 7 18.12 13.26 7.00
N GLN A 8 18.61 13.02 8.22
CA GLN A 8 18.42 11.75 8.91
C GLN A 8 16.94 11.48 9.25
N ALA A 9 16.19 12.51 9.64
CA ALA A 9 14.75 12.38 9.91
C ALA A 9 13.98 11.91 8.66
N LEU A 10 14.27 12.49 7.49
CA LEU A 10 13.63 12.11 6.22
C LEU A 10 13.90 10.66 5.81
N LEU A 11 15.13 10.17 6.05
CA LEU A 11 15.47 8.77 5.80
C LEU A 11 14.71 7.83 6.75
N ALA A 12 14.62 8.19 8.03
CA ALA A 12 13.86 7.42 9.01
C ALA A 12 12.36 7.34 8.67
N GLU A 13 11.77 8.44 8.19
CA GLU A 13 10.40 8.47 7.70
C GLU A 13 10.20 7.55 6.48
N CYS A 14 11.13 7.55 5.53
CA CYS A 14 11.09 6.65 4.38
C CYS A 14 11.12 5.18 4.80
N ASP A 15 11.93 4.81 5.79
CA ASP A 15 11.98 3.45 6.31
C ASP A 15 10.69 3.05 7.03
N GLN A 16 10.08 3.98 7.78
CA GLN A 16 8.76 3.77 8.37
C GLN A 16 7.71 3.49 7.30
N TRP A 17 7.66 4.30 6.24
CA TRP A 17 6.71 4.08 5.13
C TRP A 17 6.93 2.74 4.44
N ARG A 18 8.19 2.33 4.22
CA ARG A 18 8.50 1.01 3.63
C ARG A 18 8.02 -0.15 4.50
N ASN A 19 8.10 -0.01 5.83
CA ASN A 19 7.57 -1.01 6.76
C ASN A 19 6.05 -1.06 6.73
N GLN A 20 5.37 0.09 6.72
CA GLN A 20 3.90 0.16 6.58
C GLN A 20 3.43 -0.49 5.26
N LEU A 21 4.09 -0.18 4.14
CA LEU A 21 3.78 -0.79 2.83
C LEU A 21 4.04 -2.30 2.81
N ARG A 22 5.02 -2.80 3.58
CA ARG A 22 5.24 -4.24 3.74
C ARG A 22 4.07 -4.91 4.47
N GLN A 23 3.61 -4.30 5.57
CA GLN A 23 2.45 -4.79 6.32
C GLN A 23 1.18 -4.74 5.46
N ALA A 24 0.97 -3.67 4.70
CA ALA A 24 -0.15 -3.55 3.77
C ALA A 24 -0.15 -4.65 2.70
N LYS A 25 1.03 -4.97 2.14
CA LYS A 25 1.18 -6.11 1.22
C LYS A 25 0.82 -7.44 1.88
N GLU A 26 1.30 -7.68 3.10
CA GLU A 26 0.99 -8.90 3.86
C GLU A 26 -0.52 -9.00 4.12
N ASN A 27 -1.16 -7.91 4.52
CA ASN A 27 -2.62 -7.82 4.69
C ASN A 27 -3.39 -8.16 3.39
N ILE A 28 -3.04 -7.55 2.25
CA ILE A 28 -3.72 -7.85 0.98
C ILE A 28 -3.59 -9.33 0.59
N ASN A 29 -2.44 -9.97 0.84
CA ASN A 29 -2.29 -11.40 0.57
C ASN A 29 -3.13 -12.27 1.51
N HIS A 30 -3.33 -11.83 2.75
CA HIS A 30 -4.25 -12.47 3.68
C HIS A 30 -5.69 -12.38 3.18
N LEU A 31 -6.16 -11.18 2.83
CA LEU A 31 -7.50 -10.94 2.29
C LEU A 31 -7.78 -11.74 1.01
N ARG A 32 -6.77 -11.91 0.14
CA ARG A 32 -6.88 -12.80 -1.02
C ARG A 32 -7.11 -14.26 -0.63
N SER A 33 -6.47 -14.72 0.44
CA SER A 33 -6.63 -16.10 0.93
C SER A 33 -8.02 -16.30 1.54
N GLU A 34 -8.51 -15.31 2.29
CA GLU A 34 -9.89 -15.27 2.80
C GLU A 34 -10.89 -15.27 1.64
N LEU A 35 -10.66 -14.48 0.59
CA LEU A 35 -11.52 -14.40 -0.60
C LEU A 35 -11.66 -15.77 -1.27
N TYR A 36 -10.55 -16.50 -1.47
CA TYR A 36 -10.61 -17.85 -2.05
C TYR A 36 -11.35 -18.84 -1.17
N THR A 37 -11.24 -18.69 0.15
CA THR A 37 -11.95 -19.53 1.12
C THR A 37 -13.45 -19.22 1.09
N ALA A 38 -13.83 -17.94 1.07
CA ALA A 38 -15.23 -17.50 1.02
C ALA A 38 -15.92 -17.87 -0.31
N ALA A 39 -15.18 -17.83 -1.42
CA ALA A 39 -15.65 -18.22 -2.75
C ALA A 39 -15.81 -19.73 -2.94
N ALA A 40 -15.20 -20.57 -2.08
CA ALA A 40 -15.25 -22.01 -2.23
C ALA A 40 -16.69 -22.54 -2.18
N GLY A 41 -17.10 -23.25 -3.23
CA GLY A 41 -18.44 -23.85 -3.33
C GLY A 41 -19.57 -22.87 -3.62
N LYS A 42 -19.27 -21.59 -3.86
CA LYS A 42 -20.26 -20.58 -4.27
C LYS A 42 -20.46 -20.63 -5.78
N THR A 43 -21.71 -20.75 -6.20
CA THR A 43 -22.11 -20.80 -7.62
C THR A 43 -23.06 -19.67 -8.02
N ASP A 44 -23.46 -18.84 -7.05
CA ASP A 44 -24.31 -17.69 -7.29
C ASP A 44 -23.56 -16.66 -8.16
N HIS A 45 -24.19 -16.25 -9.25
CA HIS A 45 -23.55 -15.40 -10.25
C HIS A 45 -23.24 -14.00 -9.71
N ASP A 46 -24.13 -13.42 -8.89
CA ASP A 46 -23.91 -12.09 -8.35
C ASP A 46 -22.82 -12.12 -7.27
N TYR A 47 -22.76 -13.19 -6.48
CA TYR A 47 -21.64 -13.43 -5.57
C TYR A 47 -20.29 -13.58 -6.30
N LEU A 48 -20.26 -14.33 -7.41
CA LEU A 48 -19.04 -14.53 -8.19
C LEU A 48 -18.52 -13.23 -8.84
N LYS A 49 -19.43 -12.31 -9.22
CA LYS A 49 -19.04 -10.97 -9.67
C LYS A 49 -18.36 -10.17 -8.59
N GLU A 50 -18.87 -10.20 -7.36
CA GLU A 50 -18.22 -9.53 -6.23
C GLU A 50 -16.85 -10.17 -5.93
N VAL A 51 -16.73 -11.50 -6.04
CA VAL A 51 -15.44 -12.19 -5.90
C VAL A 51 -14.43 -11.69 -6.94
N GLU A 52 -14.84 -11.57 -8.21
CA GLU A 52 -13.99 -11.02 -9.27
C GLU A 52 -13.62 -9.56 -8.99
N HIS A 53 -14.56 -8.75 -8.52
CA HIS A 53 -14.34 -7.37 -8.13
C HIS A 53 -13.22 -7.27 -7.07
N TYR A 54 -13.35 -7.99 -5.95
CA TYR A 54 -12.33 -7.97 -4.89
C TYR A 54 -10.99 -8.56 -5.34
N HIS A 55 -11.00 -9.61 -6.17
CA HIS A 55 -9.77 -10.16 -6.74
C HIS A 55 -9.00 -9.10 -7.54
N ASN A 56 -9.70 -8.35 -8.38
CA ASN A 56 -9.14 -7.28 -9.18
C ASN A 56 -8.66 -6.10 -8.31
N GLN A 57 -9.44 -5.70 -7.30
CA GLN A 57 -9.05 -4.65 -6.38
C GLN A 57 -7.76 -5.00 -5.63
N PHE A 58 -7.65 -6.22 -5.06
CA PHE A 58 -6.43 -6.67 -4.41
C PHE A 58 -5.23 -6.69 -5.35
N HIS A 59 -5.43 -7.10 -6.62
CA HIS A 59 -4.37 -7.06 -7.61
C HIS A 59 -3.88 -5.63 -7.89
N ILE A 60 -4.80 -4.68 -8.08
CA ILE A 60 -4.48 -3.27 -8.31
C ILE A 60 -3.72 -2.68 -7.11
N GLN A 61 -4.18 -2.95 -5.87
CA GLN A 61 -3.51 -2.42 -4.69
C GLN A 61 -2.11 -3.00 -4.49
N LEU A 62 -1.85 -4.25 -4.88
CA LEU A 62 -0.50 -4.81 -4.87
C LEU A 62 0.44 -4.10 -5.86
N ILE A 63 -0.06 -3.68 -7.02
CA ILE A 63 0.69 -2.86 -7.99
C ILE A 63 1.00 -1.50 -7.37
N ASN A 64 -0.01 -0.83 -6.80
CA ASN A 64 0.17 0.48 -6.16
C ASN A 64 1.22 0.42 -5.03
N VAL A 65 1.16 -0.61 -4.17
CA VAL A 65 2.15 -0.83 -3.11
C VAL A 65 3.55 -1.01 -3.67
N HIS A 66 3.70 -1.77 -4.75
CA HIS A 66 4.99 -1.95 -5.43
C HIS A 66 5.53 -0.61 -5.94
N ASP A 67 4.70 0.17 -6.62
CA ASP A 67 5.11 1.41 -7.28
C ASP A 67 5.49 2.50 -6.27
N VAL A 68 4.70 2.69 -5.21
CA VAL A 68 5.03 3.64 -4.13
C VAL A 68 6.32 3.21 -3.41
N LYS A 69 6.48 1.91 -3.12
CA LYS A 69 7.73 1.38 -2.52
C LYS A 69 8.94 1.63 -3.44
N HIS A 70 8.77 1.49 -4.75
CA HIS A 70 9.82 1.78 -5.72
C HIS A 70 10.17 3.28 -5.73
N ALA A 71 9.17 4.15 -5.72
CA ALA A 71 9.36 5.60 -5.66
C ALA A 71 10.11 6.03 -4.39
N ILE A 72 9.77 5.47 -3.22
CA ILE A 72 10.50 5.72 -1.96
C ILE A 72 11.95 5.25 -2.07
N LYS A 73 12.20 4.06 -2.63
CA LYS A 73 13.57 3.56 -2.82
C LYS A 73 14.41 4.50 -3.69
N HIS A 74 13.84 5.01 -4.78
CA HIS A 74 14.52 5.98 -5.64
C HIS A 74 14.79 7.29 -4.89
N HIS A 75 13.82 7.78 -4.11
CA HIS A 75 13.98 9.00 -3.33
C HIS A 75 15.08 8.90 -2.27
N VAL A 76 15.15 7.78 -1.55
CA VAL A 76 16.24 7.49 -0.59
C VAL A 76 17.60 7.47 -1.30
N ALA A 77 17.70 6.76 -2.43
CA ALA A 77 18.95 6.70 -3.18
C ALA A 77 19.38 8.10 -3.67
N ASP A 78 18.46 8.93 -4.18
CA ASP A 78 18.76 10.31 -4.58
C ASP A 78 19.24 11.15 -3.39
N ALA A 79 18.61 10.99 -2.22
CA ALA A 79 18.95 11.71 -1.00
C ALA A 79 20.39 11.40 -0.54
N GLU A 80 20.78 10.13 -0.58
CA GLU A 80 22.12 9.66 -0.17
C GLU A 80 23.23 10.16 -1.09
N HIS A 81 22.97 10.25 -2.40
CA HIS A 81 23.97 10.65 -3.40
C HIS A 81 24.06 12.18 -3.57
N HIS A 82 23.00 12.93 -3.28
CA HIS A 82 22.93 14.38 -3.49
C HIS A 82 22.36 15.13 -2.26
N PRO A 83 23.20 15.44 -1.26
CA PRO A 83 22.77 16.15 -0.04
C PRO A 83 22.35 17.62 -0.29
N ASN A 84 22.76 18.24 -1.41
CA ASN A 84 22.22 19.53 -1.87
C ASN A 84 20.94 19.29 -2.69
N PHE A 85 19.83 19.16 -1.95
CA PHE A 85 18.47 18.80 -2.38
C PHE A 85 18.00 19.41 -3.71
N GLY A 86 17.83 18.53 -4.69
CA GLY A 86 16.99 18.72 -5.87
C GLY A 86 16.28 17.42 -6.19
N HIS A 87 15.40 16.95 -5.30
CA HIS A 87 14.69 15.68 -5.51
C HIS A 87 13.82 15.76 -6.76
N LYS A 88 13.90 14.74 -7.62
CA LYS A 88 12.95 14.57 -8.74
C LYS A 88 11.50 14.43 -8.26
N ILE A 89 11.31 13.85 -7.08
CA ILE A 89 10.00 13.68 -6.43
C ILE A 89 10.05 14.33 -5.04
N PRO A 90 9.18 15.32 -4.75
CA PRO A 90 9.09 15.93 -3.43
C PRO A 90 8.74 14.90 -2.34
N HIS A 91 9.43 14.96 -1.20
CA HIS A 91 9.19 14.05 -0.07
C HIS A 91 7.72 14.06 0.39
N HIS A 92 7.10 15.24 0.46
CA HIS A 92 5.69 15.39 0.81
C HIS A 92 4.73 14.70 -0.18
N ASN A 93 5.09 14.60 -1.46
CA ASN A 93 4.26 13.87 -2.43
C ASN A 93 4.28 12.37 -2.14
N LEU A 94 5.41 11.82 -1.70
CA LEU A 94 5.51 10.42 -1.29
C LEU A 94 4.69 10.17 -0.02
N GLU A 95 4.77 11.07 0.95
CA GLU A 95 3.95 11.01 2.16
C GLU A 95 2.45 10.95 1.82
N LEU A 96 1.98 11.82 0.92
CA LEU A 96 0.60 11.84 0.46
C LEU A 96 0.21 10.53 -0.22
N GLN A 97 1.06 10.00 -1.10
CA GLN A 97 0.82 8.73 -1.79
C GLN A 97 0.74 7.55 -0.81
N VAL A 98 1.64 7.50 0.18
CA VAL A 98 1.62 6.46 1.23
C VAL A 98 0.33 6.55 2.03
N LYS A 99 -0.03 7.76 2.51
CA LYS A 99 -1.25 7.97 3.31
C LYS A 99 -2.52 7.59 2.54
N GLN A 100 -2.63 8.03 1.28
CA GLN A 100 -3.78 7.71 0.45
C GLN A 100 -3.89 6.20 0.23
N LEU A 101 -2.79 5.55 -0.14
CA LEU A 101 -2.79 4.11 -0.40
C LEU A 101 -3.15 3.29 0.84
N LEU A 102 -2.65 3.67 2.02
CA LEU A 102 -3.01 2.99 3.27
C LEU A 102 -4.50 3.17 3.59
N ALA A 103 -5.04 4.39 3.40
CA ALA A 103 -6.47 4.64 3.61
C ALA A 103 -7.35 3.85 2.63
N ASP A 104 -6.96 3.74 1.36
CA ASP A 104 -7.68 2.96 0.35
C ASP A 104 -7.68 1.47 0.69
N ILE A 105 -6.56 0.94 1.19
CA ILE A 105 -6.43 -0.45 1.63
C ILE A 105 -7.28 -0.72 2.87
N ASP A 106 -7.28 0.19 3.85
CA ASP A 106 -8.11 0.06 5.04
C ASP A 106 -9.61 0.08 4.69
N GLN A 107 -10.02 0.96 3.78
CA GLN A 107 -11.40 0.99 3.29
C GLN A 107 -11.75 -0.32 2.56
N LEU A 108 -10.90 -0.76 1.63
CA LEU A 108 -11.10 -2.01 0.89
C LEU A 108 -11.19 -3.23 1.83
N THR A 109 -10.40 -3.25 2.90
CA THR A 109 -10.42 -4.28 3.94
C THR A 109 -11.78 -4.32 4.62
N ASN A 110 -12.27 -3.17 5.08
CA ASN A 110 -13.57 -3.06 5.75
C ASN A 110 -14.73 -3.47 4.84
N ASP A 111 -14.70 -3.04 3.58
CA ASP A 111 -15.75 -3.37 2.61
C ASP A 111 -15.74 -4.86 2.27
N PHE A 112 -14.55 -5.46 2.14
CA PHE A 112 -14.39 -6.91 1.94
C PHE A 112 -14.90 -7.74 3.12
N HIS A 113 -14.55 -7.37 4.35
CA HIS A 113 -15.02 -8.09 5.55
C HIS A 113 -16.54 -8.02 5.70
N ARG A 114 -17.15 -6.86 5.38
CA ARG A 114 -18.61 -6.74 5.28
C ARG A 114 -19.20 -7.66 4.22
N PHE A 115 -18.54 -7.80 3.06
CA PHE A 115 -18.98 -8.70 1.99
C PHE A 115 -18.95 -10.18 2.42
N ILE A 116 -17.90 -10.64 3.10
CA ILE A 116 -17.81 -12.05 3.54
C ILE A 116 -18.58 -12.34 4.84
N GLY A 117 -19.14 -11.30 5.48
CA GLY A 117 -19.93 -11.43 6.70
C GLY A 117 -19.09 -11.53 7.97
N GLU A 118 -17.81 -11.15 7.92
CA GLU A 118 -16.98 -10.97 9.11
C GLU A 118 -17.21 -9.56 9.65
N THR A 119 -17.88 -9.44 10.79
CA THR A 119 -17.93 -8.17 11.52
C THR A 119 -16.58 -7.95 12.20
N ALA A 120 -15.91 -6.87 11.79
CA ALA A 120 -14.68 -6.34 12.40
C ALA A 120 -14.77 -6.18 13.92
#